data_AF-A0A7C2NA91-F1
#
_entry.id   AF-A0A7C2NA91-F1
#
_cell.length_a   1.000
_cell.length_b   1.000
_cell.length_c   1.000
_cell.angle_alpha   90.00
_cell.angle_beta   90.00
_cell.angle_gamma   90.00
#
_symmetry.space_group_name_H-M   'P 1'
#
loop_
_entity.id
_entity.type
_entity.pdbx_description
1 polymer ?
#
loop_
_entity_poly.entity_id
_entity_poly.type
_entity_poly.pdbx_seq_one_letter_code
_entity_poly.pdbx_strand_id
1 'polypeptide(L)'
;ETIARLGQDSVTLGNYRRELRHLGRVPHWAGRELAFHFTRAVEHLAQIEPKAVQFIPDRLRSTPLTVYSSILDGLLREANAQAGIEHSLLGASVGTGLRSLNPGLARGVLRLDPAHPGPGDIVLLPETTEELPPVAGILTREEGNALSHVQILASNLGIPNVVVDSSLLPRLRGHDGKPVLLAVSPGGRVLLAEDGPRWDAVFSAGAGAPERLRADLGRLDLRQRAPLPLDALRADDAGRVAGPKAAKLGELKAHYPEAVAEGLVLPFGMFRALLDQPMPGTGTSAFEWMRAEYRRIANLPEGQRAAESSAMRERLRGWIESTDPGPAFRAGLREAMTEVFGNSERIAVFVRSDTNVEDLPGFTGAGLNLTVANVVGFDAILQAIRRVWASPFAERAFAWRQMRMEDPEHVYVSVLLQQAVPVEKSGVMLTMDAESGDMGQFTVAVSEGVGGAVSGEGAEEWRVDAATGEVRLLAEASSTTRRVLPASGGVERMPVSAGGVLKPAELDALRRLGNELPERFPLQDEQGQPLAADVEFGFLDGRLALFQIRPFQQSREARRNRFLLELDRPLREREGAMIDLRESP
;
A
#
# COMPACT_ATOMS: atom_id res chain seq x y z
N GLU A 1 -9.18 -25.92 -13.56
CA GLU A 1 -9.08 -26.47 -12.19
C GLU A 1 -10.31 -26.20 -11.33
N THR A 2 -10.82 -24.97 -11.24
CA THR A 2 -12.06 -24.66 -10.50
C THR A 2 -13.25 -25.55 -10.89
N ILE A 3 -13.49 -25.75 -12.18
CA ILE A 3 -14.55 -26.65 -12.67
C ILE A 3 -14.32 -28.10 -12.22
N ALA A 4 -13.06 -28.55 -12.09
CA ALA A 4 -12.75 -29.90 -11.61
C ALA A 4 -12.98 -30.05 -10.09
N ARG A 5 -12.72 -28.99 -9.30
CA ARG A 5 -13.01 -28.96 -7.86
C ARG A 5 -14.50 -28.89 -7.56
N LEU A 6 -15.25 -28.18 -8.39
CA LEU A 6 -16.72 -28.14 -8.36
C LEU A 6 -17.37 -29.32 -9.11
N GLY A 7 -16.58 -30.20 -9.73
CA GLY A 7 -17.07 -31.40 -10.43
C GLY A 7 -17.36 -32.57 -9.49
N GLN A 8 -17.43 -32.33 -8.18
CA GLN A 8 -17.82 -33.31 -7.16
C GLN A 8 -19.32 -33.19 -6.89
N ASP A 9 -19.97 -34.30 -6.53
CA ASP A 9 -21.40 -34.29 -6.20
C ASP A 9 -21.73 -33.42 -4.98
N SER A 10 -20.77 -33.19 -4.08
CA SER A 10 -20.94 -32.30 -2.95
C SER A 10 -19.65 -31.58 -2.55
N VAL A 11 -19.79 -30.35 -2.05
CA VAL A 11 -18.68 -29.50 -1.58
C VAL A 11 -19.10 -28.74 -0.33
N THR A 12 -18.15 -28.28 0.50
CA THR A 12 -18.50 -27.39 1.61
C THR A 12 -18.93 -26.02 1.08
N LEU A 13 -19.88 -25.36 1.75
CA LEU A 13 -20.34 -24.01 1.44
C LEU A 13 -19.19 -23.00 1.39
N GLY A 14 -18.22 -23.11 2.29
CA GLY A 14 -17.01 -22.29 2.27
C GLY A 14 -16.20 -22.46 0.98
N ASN A 15 -15.97 -23.71 0.54
CA ASN A 15 -15.25 -23.99 -0.70
C ASN A 15 -16.03 -23.54 -1.94
N TYR A 16 -17.33 -23.81 -1.98
CA TYR A 16 -18.21 -23.36 -3.07
C TYR A 16 -18.13 -21.85 -3.26
N ARG A 17 -18.31 -21.07 -2.18
CA ARG A 17 -18.22 -19.61 -2.21
C ARG A 17 -16.84 -19.10 -2.63
N ARG A 18 -15.77 -19.78 -2.20
CA ARG A 18 -14.39 -19.41 -2.57
C ARG A 18 -14.17 -19.57 -4.07
N GLU A 19 -14.62 -20.69 -4.64
CA GLU A 19 -14.48 -20.98 -6.07
C GLU A 19 -15.39 -20.07 -6.92
N LEU A 20 -16.63 -19.81 -6.49
CA LEU A 20 -17.50 -18.83 -7.17
C LEU A 20 -16.92 -17.41 -7.16
N ARG A 21 -16.33 -16.96 -6.04
CA ARG A 21 -15.64 -15.66 -5.96
C ARG A 21 -14.45 -15.59 -6.92
N HIS A 22 -13.70 -16.68 -7.06
CA HIS A 22 -12.61 -16.75 -8.03
C HIS A 22 -13.12 -16.67 -9.48
N LEU A 23 -14.19 -17.40 -9.81
CA LEU A 23 -14.88 -17.31 -11.10
C LEU A 23 -15.41 -15.88 -11.36
N GLY A 24 -15.77 -15.14 -10.30
CA GLY A 24 -16.20 -13.74 -10.32
C GLY A 24 -15.20 -12.76 -10.90
N ARG A 25 -13.94 -13.17 -11.04
CA ARG A 25 -12.87 -12.34 -11.58
C ARG A 25 -12.88 -12.29 -13.11
N VAL A 26 -13.38 -13.32 -13.78
CA VAL A 26 -13.36 -13.44 -15.25
C VAL A 26 -14.03 -12.26 -15.98
N PRO A 27 -15.23 -11.78 -15.59
CA PRO A 27 -15.86 -10.64 -16.26
C PRO A 27 -15.04 -9.35 -16.08
N HIS A 28 -14.41 -9.20 -14.91
CA HIS A 28 -13.55 -8.06 -14.62
C HIS A 28 -12.26 -8.10 -15.45
N TRP A 29 -11.60 -9.25 -15.56
CA TRP A 29 -10.42 -9.45 -16.41
C TRP A 29 -10.73 -9.11 -17.87
N ALA A 30 -11.84 -9.63 -18.41
CA ALA A 30 -12.26 -9.30 -19.77
C ALA A 30 -12.54 -7.81 -19.98
N GLY A 31 -13.11 -7.13 -18.98
CA GLY A 31 -13.29 -5.68 -19.01
C GLY A 31 -11.97 -4.93 -19.06
N ARG A 32 -11.01 -5.32 -18.20
CA ARG A 32 -9.66 -4.74 -18.15
C ARG A 32 -8.86 -4.99 -19.41
N GLU A 33 -8.96 -6.17 -20.00
CA GLU A 33 -8.28 -6.50 -21.25
C GLU A 33 -8.81 -5.64 -22.42
N LEU A 34 -10.13 -5.48 -22.52
CA LEU A 34 -10.71 -4.58 -23.52
C LEU A 34 -10.31 -3.12 -23.26
N ALA A 35 -10.26 -2.68 -22.00
CA ALA A 35 -9.77 -1.34 -21.66
C ALA A 35 -8.29 -1.16 -22.05
N PHE A 36 -7.45 -2.15 -21.77
CA PHE A 36 -6.03 -2.13 -22.12
C PHE A 36 -5.81 -1.89 -23.62
N HIS A 37 -6.53 -2.62 -24.48
CA HIS A 37 -6.38 -2.49 -25.94
C HIS A 37 -7.09 -1.27 -26.53
N PHE A 38 -8.25 -0.90 -26.00
CA PHE A 38 -9.16 0.04 -26.69
C PHE A 38 -9.32 1.40 -26.01
N THR A 39 -8.98 1.57 -24.73
CA THR A 39 -9.24 2.85 -24.01
C THR A 39 -8.65 4.05 -24.74
N ARG A 40 -7.38 3.99 -25.17
CA ARG A 40 -6.75 5.12 -25.88
C ARG A 40 -7.46 5.48 -27.19
N ALA A 41 -7.91 4.47 -27.94
CA ALA A 41 -8.65 4.69 -29.18
C ALA A 41 -10.05 5.24 -28.90
N VAL A 42 -10.72 4.70 -27.88
CA VAL A 42 -12.04 5.14 -27.42
C VAL A 42 -12.01 6.60 -26.96
N GLU A 43 -11.05 6.99 -26.12
CA GLU A 43 -10.88 8.36 -25.64
C GLU A 43 -10.62 9.34 -26.79
N HIS A 44 -9.78 8.95 -27.75
CA HIS A 44 -9.50 9.78 -28.92
C HIS A 44 -10.76 9.97 -29.78
N LEU A 45 -11.51 8.90 -30.05
CA LEU A 45 -12.74 8.95 -30.83
C LEU A 45 -13.89 9.66 -30.10
N ALA A 46 -13.95 9.57 -28.77
CA ALA A 46 -14.96 10.21 -27.94
C ALA A 46 -14.95 11.73 -28.03
N GLN A 47 -13.82 12.33 -28.43
CA GLN A 47 -13.71 13.77 -28.72
C GLN A 47 -14.57 14.20 -29.92
N ILE A 48 -14.85 13.27 -30.83
CA ILE A 48 -15.60 13.51 -32.08
C ILE A 48 -17.00 12.88 -32.01
N GLU A 49 -17.11 11.66 -31.49
CA GLU A 49 -18.36 10.93 -31.29
C GLU A 49 -18.47 10.50 -29.82
N PRO A 50 -19.18 11.25 -28.96
CA PRO A 50 -19.29 10.96 -27.53
C PRO A 50 -19.80 9.55 -27.21
N LYS A 51 -20.56 8.91 -28.12
CA LYS A 51 -21.01 7.52 -27.92
C LYS A 51 -19.89 6.48 -28.02
N ALA A 52 -18.71 6.84 -28.53
CA ALA A 52 -17.56 5.93 -28.59
C ALA A 52 -17.18 5.36 -27.20
N VAL A 53 -17.49 6.08 -26.11
CA VAL A 53 -17.29 5.61 -24.74
C VAL A 53 -18.06 4.32 -24.41
N GLN A 54 -19.11 3.98 -25.17
CA GLN A 54 -19.89 2.76 -24.99
C GLN A 54 -19.26 1.53 -25.67
N PHE A 55 -18.19 1.70 -26.44
CA PHE A 55 -17.57 0.60 -27.19
C PHE A 55 -17.21 -0.60 -26.30
N ILE A 56 -16.48 -0.37 -25.21
CA ILE A 56 -16.06 -1.43 -24.28
C ILE A 56 -17.30 -2.09 -23.60
N PRO A 57 -18.22 -1.32 -22.98
CA PRO A 57 -19.46 -1.89 -22.43
C PRO A 57 -20.27 -2.72 -23.44
N ASP A 58 -20.40 -2.26 -24.68
CA ASP A 58 -21.18 -2.96 -25.72
C ASP A 58 -20.47 -4.24 -26.20
N ARG A 59 -19.13 -4.24 -26.25
CA ARG A 59 -18.35 -5.45 -26.50
C ARG A 59 -18.53 -6.48 -25.39
N LEU A 60 -18.47 -6.09 -24.13
CA LEU A 60 -18.73 -7.00 -23.02
C LEU A 60 -20.16 -7.59 -23.11
N ARG A 61 -21.16 -6.74 -23.34
CA ARG A 61 -22.57 -7.14 -23.46
C ARG A 61 -22.86 -8.08 -24.63
N SER A 62 -22.09 -8.00 -25.71
CA SER A 62 -22.29 -8.81 -26.93
C SER A 62 -21.53 -10.14 -26.92
N THR A 63 -20.86 -10.49 -25.82
CA THR A 63 -20.09 -11.74 -25.69
C THR A 63 -20.77 -12.75 -24.77
N PRO A 64 -20.36 -14.04 -24.80
CA PRO A 64 -20.81 -15.05 -23.84
C PRO A 64 -20.59 -14.68 -22.37
N LEU A 65 -19.73 -13.69 -22.08
CA LEU A 65 -19.51 -13.16 -20.73
C LEU A 65 -20.80 -12.65 -20.10
N THR A 66 -21.75 -12.11 -20.87
CA THR A 66 -23.03 -11.64 -20.31
C THR A 66 -23.83 -12.79 -19.72
N VAL A 67 -23.88 -13.92 -20.42
CA VAL A 67 -24.57 -15.12 -19.95
C VAL A 67 -23.81 -15.72 -18.75
N TYR A 68 -22.48 -15.80 -18.86
CA TYR A 68 -21.62 -16.27 -17.78
C TYR A 68 -21.81 -15.45 -16.49
N SER A 69 -21.74 -14.12 -16.57
CA SER A 69 -21.92 -13.23 -15.41
C SER A 69 -23.33 -13.38 -14.82
N SER A 70 -24.36 -13.52 -15.66
CA SER A 70 -25.73 -13.68 -15.19
C SER A 70 -25.93 -14.97 -14.38
N ILE A 71 -25.35 -16.09 -14.86
CA ILE A 71 -25.37 -17.38 -14.14
C ILE A 71 -24.58 -17.25 -12.85
N LEU A 72 -23.37 -16.72 -12.93
CA LEU A 72 -22.47 -16.60 -11.78
C LEU A 72 -23.05 -15.72 -10.67
N ASP A 73 -23.66 -14.60 -11.04
CA ASP A 73 -24.37 -13.73 -10.10
C ASP A 73 -25.53 -14.47 -9.41
N GLY A 74 -26.22 -15.36 -10.15
CA GLY A 74 -27.23 -16.26 -9.58
C GLY A 74 -26.66 -17.17 -8.50
N LEU A 75 -25.59 -17.90 -8.83
CA LEU A 75 -24.92 -18.82 -7.92
C LEU A 75 -24.31 -18.11 -6.70
N LEU A 76 -23.73 -16.92 -6.90
CA LEU A 76 -23.18 -16.10 -5.81
C LEU A 76 -24.27 -15.62 -4.86
N ARG A 77 -25.42 -15.15 -5.39
CA ARG A 77 -26.57 -14.74 -4.56
C ARG A 77 -27.07 -15.89 -3.71
N GLU A 78 -27.21 -17.08 -4.31
CA GLU A 78 -27.66 -18.27 -3.61
C GLU A 78 -26.68 -18.72 -2.53
N ALA A 79 -25.39 -18.82 -2.88
CA ALA A 79 -24.36 -19.22 -1.93
C ALA A 79 -24.24 -18.24 -0.76
N ASN A 80 -24.40 -16.93 -1.02
CA ASN A 80 -24.48 -15.93 0.03
C ASN A 80 -25.74 -16.08 0.89
N ALA A 81 -26.92 -16.35 0.29
CA ALA A 81 -28.15 -16.61 1.04
C ALA A 81 -28.05 -17.85 1.94
N GLN A 82 -27.50 -18.95 1.44
CA GLN A 82 -27.24 -20.15 2.23
C GLN A 82 -26.26 -19.88 3.38
N ALA A 83 -25.24 -19.04 3.15
CA ALA A 83 -24.29 -18.59 4.18
C ALA A 83 -24.86 -17.55 5.15
N GLY A 84 -26.10 -17.06 4.93
CA GLY A 84 -26.68 -15.98 5.73
C GLY A 84 -25.92 -14.66 5.57
N ILE A 85 -25.23 -14.46 4.45
CA ILE A 85 -24.52 -13.23 4.12
C ILE A 85 -25.43 -12.36 3.28
N GLU A 86 -25.72 -11.19 3.82
CA GLU A 86 -26.53 -10.18 3.16
C GLU A 86 -25.81 -8.86 3.27
N HIS A 87 -25.35 -8.34 2.12
CA HIS A 87 -24.82 -6.98 2.07
C HIS A 87 -25.98 -6.00 2.22
N SER A 88 -25.75 -4.90 2.91
CA SER A 88 -26.75 -3.85 3.06
C SER A 88 -26.19 -2.54 2.54
N LEU A 89 -26.88 -1.96 1.56
CA LEU A 89 -26.57 -0.66 0.98
C LEU A 89 -27.75 0.28 1.23
N LEU A 90 -27.57 1.18 2.18
CA LEU A 90 -28.51 2.27 2.52
C LEU A 90 -29.93 1.75 2.80
N GLY A 91 -30.02 0.66 3.57
CA GLY A 91 -31.28 0.04 3.98
C GLY A 91 -31.84 -1.00 2.99
N ALA A 92 -31.20 -1.21 1.85
CA ALA A 92 -31.56 -2.26 0.91
C ALA A 92 -30.59 -3.44 0.98
N SER A 93 -31.14 -4.64 0.95
CA SER A 93 -30.36 -5.86 0.74
C SER A 93 -29.75 -5.89 -0.66
N VAL A 94 -28.47 -6.23 -0.74
CA VAL A 94 -27.73 -6.40 -1.99
C VAL A 94 -27.05 -7.76 -1.98
N GLY A 95 -27.38 -8.59 -2.98
CA GLY A 95 -26.85 -9.94 -3.09
C GLY A 95 -25.48 -10.05 -3.78
N THR A 96 -25.17 -9.14 -4.70
CA THR A 96 -23.91 -9.09 -5.50
C THR A 96 -23.50 -7.65 -5.82
N GLY A 97 -22.25 -7.44 -6.25
CA GLY A 97 -21.72 -6.15 -6.71
C GLY A 97 -21.08 -5.26 -5.65
N LEU A 98 -20.88 -5.81 -4.45
CA LEU A 98 -19.96 -5.27 -3.45
C LEU A 98 -18.89 -6.33 -3.18
N ARG A 99 -17.63 -5.93 -3.23
CA ARG A 99 -16.52 -6.79 -2.84
C ARG A 99 -15.66 -6.09 -1.80
N SER A 100 -15.53 -6.71 -0.64
CA SER A 100 -14.63 -6.27 0.42
C SER A 100 -13.17 -6.50 0.03
N LEU A 101 -12.33 -5.49 0.18
CA LEU A 101 -10.87 -5.61 0.08
C LEU A 101 -10.23 -5.69 1.47
N ASN A 102 -10.66 -4.81 2.39
CA ASN A 102 -10.14 -4.76 3.75
C ASN A 102 -11.27 -4.57 4.77
N PRO A 103 -11.25 -5.31 5.89
CA PRO A 103 -12.21 -5.13 6.96
C PRO A 103 -11.96 -3.82 7.70
N GLY A 104 -13.02 -3.24 8.25
CA GLY A 104 -12.95 -1.97 8.95
C GLY A 104 -14.32 -1.47 9.38
N LEU A 105 -14.33 -0.51 10.29
CA LEU A 105 -15.56 0.12 10.78
C LEU A 105 -15.32 1.63 10.87
N ALA A 106 -16.14 2.40 10.17
CA ALA A 106 -15.98 3.86 10.10
C ALA A 106 -17.32 4.58 10.10
N ARG A 107 -17.30 5.80 10.65
CA ARG A 107 -18.31 6.83 10.41
C ARG A 107 -17.66 7.96 9.63
N GLY A 108 -18.40 8.53 8.70
CA GLY A 108 -17.92 9.66 7.93
C GLY A 108 -18.98 10.23 7.01
N VAL A 109 -18.63 11.29 6.28
CA VAL A 109 -19.49 11.87 5.26
C VAL A 109 -19.21 11.17 3.93
N LEU A 110 -20.25 10.63 3.28
CA LEU A 110 -20.09 10.04 1.94
C LEU A 110 -19.76 11.16 0.95
N ARG A 111 -18.66 11.01 0.20
CA ARG A 111 -18.25 11.95 -0.84
C ARG A 111 -17.97 11.22 -2.15
N LEU A 112 -18.64 11.62 -3.22
CA LEU A 112 -18.42 11.03 -4.55
C LEU A 112 -17.43 11.87 -5.37
N ASP A 113 -16.32 11.26 -5.80
CA ASP A 113 -15.24 11.90 -6.55
C ASP A 113 -14.78 13.26 -5.96
N PRO A 114 -14.47 13.36 -4.65
CA PRO A 114 -14.10 14.62 -4.04
C PRO A 114 -12.74 15.12 -4.56
N ALA A 115 -12.63 16.43 -4.81
CA ALA A 115 -11.37 17.06 -5.17
C ALA A 115 -10.35 17.06 -4.01
N HIS A 116 -10.83 17.22 -2.76
CA HIS A 116 -9.99 17.31 -1.56
C HIS A 116 -10.64 16.51 -0.42
N PRO A 117 -10.43 15.19 -0.35
CA PRO A 117 -11.00 14.37 0.71
C PRO A 117 -10.29 14.60 2.05
N GLY A 118 -11.04 14.53 3.14
CA GLY A 118 -10.56 14.70 4.50
C GLY A 118 -10.71 13.46 5.39
N PRO A 119 -10.13 13.49 6.61
CA PRO A 119 -10.09 12.35 7.53
C PRO A 119 -11.48 11.87 8.00
N GLY A 120 -12.51 12.71 7.89
CA GLY A 120 -13.90 12.36 8.22
C GLY A 120 -14.74 11.92 7.03
N ASP A 121 -14.16 11.77 5.83
CA ASP A 121 -14.91 11.40 4.63
C ASP A 121 -14.81 9.90 4.34
N ILE A 122 -15.91 9.32 3.84
CA ILE A 122 -15.94 8.02 3.18
C ILE A 122 -16.06 8.30 1.68
N VAL A 123 -15.02 7.95 0.92
CA VAL A 123 -14.85 8.47 -0.45
C VAL A 123 -15.15 7.40 -1.49
N LEU A 124 -15.89 7.76 -2.54
CA LEU A 124 -15.98 6.96 -3.76
C LEU A 124 -15.01 7.52 -4.80
N LEU A 125 -14.09 6.68 -5.26
CA LEU A 125 -13.07 7.03 -6.27
C LEU A 125 -13.18 6.11 -7.49
N PRO A 126 -12.70 6.54 -8.67
CA PRO A 126 -12.55 5.64 -9.81
C PRO A 126 -11.64 4.44 -9.48
N GLU A 127 -10.46 4.74 -8.94
CA GLU A 127 -9.44 3.79 -8.49
C GLU A 127 -8.65 4.37 -7.30
N THR A 128 -7.91 3.53 -6.57
CA THR A 128 -7.00 3.99 -5.50
C THR A 128 -5.72 4.58 -6.09
N THR A 129 -5.37 5.82 -5.73
CA THR A 129 -4.11 6.47 -6.13
C THR A 129 -3.08 6.46 -5.00
N GLU A 130 -1.78 6.50 -5.32
CA GLU A 130 -0.68 6.55 -4.34
C GLU A 130 -0.75 7.75 -3.36
N GLU A 131 -1.51 8.77 -3.72
CA GLU A 131 -1.53 10.08 -3.06
C GLU A 131 -2.74 10.29 -2.13
N LEU A 132 -3.58 9.28 -1.90
CA LEU A 132 -4.78 9.42 -1.08
C LEU A 132 -4.45 10.00 0.32
N PRO A 133 -5.06 11.13 0.73
CA PRO A 133 -4.90 11.68 2.07
C PRO A 133 -5.64 10.79 3.11
N PRO A 134 -5.49 11.06 4.43
CA PRO A 134 -6.27 10.35 5.43
C PRO A 134 -7.78 10.46 5.15
N VAL A 135 -8.47 9.33 5.12
CA VAL A 135 -9.93 9.21 4.95
C VAL A 135 -10.48 8.17 5.93
N ALA A 136 -11.78 8.25 6.23
CA ALA A 136 -12.44 7.32 7.15
C ALA A 136 -12.77 5.97 6.47
N GLY A 137 -13.04 5.96 5.16
CA GLY A 137 -13.36 4.75 4.40
C GLY A 137 -13.18 4.94 2.90
N ILE A 138 -12.98 3.85 2.18
CA ILE A 138 -12.68 3.84 0.74
C ILE A 138 -13.71 2.98 0.00
N LEU A 139 -14.30 3.56 -1.04
CA LEU A 139 -15.11 2.87 -2.05
C LEU A 139 -14.43 3.09 -3.42
N THR A 140 -14.25 2.05 -4.22
CA THR A 140 -13.73 2.21 -5.60
C THR A 140 -14.64 1.60 -6.65
N ARG A 141 -14.60 2.15 -7.88
CA ARG A 141 -15.33 1.58 -9.03
C ARG A 141 -14.57 0.43 -9.67
N GLU A 142 -13.25 0.56 -9.69
CA GLU A 142 -12.33 -0.44 -10.20
C GLU A 142 -11.41 -0.95 -9.09
N GLU A 143 -10.97 -2.19 -9.25
CA GLU A 143 -9.95 -2.79 -8.40
C GLU A 143 -8.58 -2.40 -8.93
N GLY A 144 -7.86 -1.57 -8.17
CA GLY A 144 -6.41 -1.44 -8.32
C GLY A 144 -5.68 -2.67 -7.75
N ASN A 145 -4.36 -2.69 -7.83
CA ASN A 145 -3.56 -3.80 -7.25
C ASN A 145 -3.81 -3.96 -5.74
N ALA A 146 -4.17 -5.17 -5.30
CA ALA A 146 -4.42 -5.51 -3.89
C ALA A 146 -3.18 -5.32 -2.99
N LEU A 147 -1.99 -5.37 -3.58
CA LEU A 147 -0.70 -5.21 -2.91
C LEU A 147 -0.08 -3.81 -3.07
N SER A 148 -0.88 -2.82 -3.50
CA SER A 148 -0.42 -1.42 -3.59
C SER A 148 -0.22 -0.79 -2.21
N HIS A 149 0.61 0.25 -2.13
CA HIS A 149 0.87 0.97 -0.87
C HIS A 149 -0.40 1.45 -0.15
N VAL A 150 -1.40 1.93 -0.89
CA VAL A 150 -2.66 2.42 -0.29
C VAL A 150 -3.49 1.26 0.25
N GLN A 151 -3.49 0.11 -0.42
CA GLN A 151 -4.22 -1.07 0.05
C GLN A 151 -3.58 -1.65 1.32
N ILE A 152 -2.26 -1.76 1.34
CA ILE A 152 -1.51 -2.18 2.53
C ILE A 152 -1.74 -1.19 3.69
N LEU A 153 -1.64 0.12 3.43
CA LEU A 153 -1.92 1.15 4.43
C LEU A 153 -3.34 1.04 4.99
N ALA A 154 -4.35 0.92 4.12
CA ALA A 154 -5.75 0.76 4.53
C ALA A 154 -5.95 -0.49 5.39
N SER A 155 -5.34 -1.62 5.01
CA SER A 155 -5.38 -2.88 5.75
C SER A 155 -4.77 -2.75 7.16
N ASN A 156 -3.59 -2.13 7.25
CA ASN A 156 -2.88 -1.93 8.51
C ASN A 156 -3.64 -0.99 9.45
N LEU A 157 -4.29 0.04 8.90
CA LEU A 157 -5.05 1.02 9.66
C LEU A 157 -6.49 0.60 9.94
N GLY A 158 -6.97 -0.50 9.36
CA GLY A 158 -8.36 -0.95 9.51
C GLY A 158 -9.38 -0.02 8.83
N ILE A 159 -8.95 0.69 7.79
CA ILE A 159 -9.83 1.54 6.98
C ILE A 159 -10.70 0.61 6.12
N PRO A 160 -12.03 0.62 6.26
CA PRO A 160 -12.89 -0.22 5.45
C PRO A 160 -12.75 0.13 3.96
N ASN A 161 -12.51 -0.88 3.14
CA ASN A 161 -12.29 -0.72 1.70
C ASN A 161 -13.16 -1.69 0.87
N VAL A 162 -13.93 -1.14 -0.08
CA VAL A 162 -14.92 -1.89 -0.87
C VAL A 162 -14.88 -1.49 -2.34
N VAL A 163 -14.87 -2.47 -3.24
CA VAL A 163 -15.16 -2.25 -4.67
C VAL A 163 -16.68 -2.29 -4.88
N VAL A 164 -17.19 -1.28 -5.58
CA VAL A 164 -18.61 -1.05 -5.84
C VAL A 164 -18.87 -1.10 -7.34
N ASP A 165 -19.74 -2.03 -7.76
CA ASP A 165 -20.14 -2.14 -9.16
C ASP A 165 -20.89 -0.89 -9.66
N SER A 166 -20.71 -0.62 -10.95
CA SER A 166 -21.37 0.48 -11.66
C SER A 166 -22.90 0.50 -11.50
N SER A 167 -23.52 -0.67 -11.34
CA SER A 167 -24.97 -0.85 -11.14
C SER A 167 -25.48 -0.28 -9.81
N LEU A 168 -24.62 -0.15 -8.80
CA LEU A 168 -24.95 0.34 -7.47
C LEU A 168 -24.69 1.86 -7.31
N LEU A 169 -23.93 2.47 -8.23
CA LEU A 169 -23.59 3.90 -8.19
C LEU A 169 -24.80 4.84 -8.16
N PRO A 170 -25.91 4.61 -8.89
CA PRO A 170 -27.07 5.48 -8.81
C PRO A 170 -27.65 5.58 -7.39
N ARG A 171 -27.54 4.53 -6.58
CA ARG A 171 -28.00 4.54 -5.18
C ARG A 171 -27.11 5.40 -4.29
N LEU A 172 -25.79 5.33 -4.49
CA LEU A 172 -24.83 6.15 -3.76
C LEU A 172 -24.99 7.64 -4.03
N ARG A 173 -25.29 8.03 -5.29
CA ARG A 173 -25.50 9.44 -5.69
C ARG A 173 -26.58 10.15 -4.88
N GLY A 174 -27.62 9.44 -4.44
CA GLY A 174 -28.68 10.02 -3.60
C GLY A 174 -28.26 10.35 -2.16
N HIS A 175 -27.04 9.96 -1.76
CA HIS A 175 -26.52 10.13 -0.40
C HIS A 175 -25.18 10.86 -0.35
N ASP A 176 -24.74 11.47 -1.45
CA ASP A 176 -23.57 12.33 -1.46
C ASP A 176 -23.72 13.50 -0.47
N GLY A 177 -22.69 13.75 0.32
CA GLY A 177 -22.66 14.75 1.40
C GLY A 177 -23.39 14.34 2.69
N LYS A 178 -23.95 13.13 2.79
CA LYS A 178 -24.64 12.66 4.01
C LYS A 178 -23.71 11.90 4.96
N PRO A 179 -23.94 11.98 6.28
CA PRO A 179 -23.23 11.14 7.24
C PRO A 179 -23.69 9.68 7.11
N VAL A 180 -22.73 8.78 6.98
CA VAL A 180 -22.93 7.35 6.81
C VAL A 180 -22.01 6.56 7.72
N LEU A 181 -22.42 5.33 7.99
CA LEU A 181 -21.63 4.29 8.60
C LEU A 181 -21.22 3.27 7.54
N LEU A 182 -19.94 2.94 7.48
CA LEU A 182 -19.40 1.86 6.66
C LEU A 182 -18.78 0.80 7.56
N ALA A 183 -19.27 -0.44 7.46
CA ALA A 183 -18.74 -1.60 8.14
C ALA A 183 -18.43 -2.69 7.11
N VAL A 184 -17.21 -3.23 7.17
CA VAL A 184 -16.74 -4.33 6.33
C VAL A 184 -16.20 -5.40 7.26
N SER A 185 -16.81 -6.57 7.27
CA SER A 185 -16.42 -7.67 8.14
C SER A 185 -15.26 -8.49 7.56
N PRO A 186 -14.50 -9.23 8.39
CA PRO A 186 -13.47 -10.16 7.92
C PRO A 186 -13.99 -11.25 6.96
N GLY A 187 -15.24 -11.69 7.12
CA GLY A 187 -15.92 -12.64 6.24
C GLY A 187 -16.43 -12.03 4.93
N GLY A 188 -16.21 -10.73 4.73
CA GLY A 188 -16.50 -9.99 3.50
C GLY A 188 -17.90 -9.39 3.41
N ARG A 189 -18.63 -9.30 4.53
CA ARG A 189 -19.94 -8.66 4.57
C ARG A 189 -19.78 -7.14 4.63
N VAL A 190 -20.39 -6.45 3.67
CA VAL A 190 -20.45 -4.98 3.62
C VAL A 190 -21.80 -4.47 4.13
N LEU A 191 -21.76 -3.48 5.02
CA LEU A 191 -22.88 -2.69 5.51
C LEU A 191 -22.54 -1.21 5.35
N LEU A 192 -23.24 -0.54 4.43
CA LEU A 192 -23.27 0.92 4.34
C LEU A 192 -24.66 1.39 4.73
N ALA A 193 -24.77 2.28 5.72
CA ALA A 193 -26.04 2.77 6.23
C ALA A 193 -25.97 4.26 6.54
N GLU A 194 -27.11 4.96 6.54
CA GLU A 194 -27.15 6.31 7.11
C GLU A 194 -26.79 6.28 8.60
N ASP A 195 -25.98 7.25 9.03
CA ASP A 195 -25.56 7.38 10.41
C ASP A 195 -26.73 7.88 11.30
N GLY A 196 -26.64 7.64 12.60
CA GLY A 196 -27.65 8.04 13.57
C GLY A 196 -27.49 7.36 14.93
N PRO A 197 -28.31 7.73 15.92
CA PRO A 197 -28.11 7.35 17.33
C PRO A 197 -28.07 5.84 17.61
N ARG A 198 -28.74 5.04 16.77
CA ARG A 198 -28.73 3.57 16.86
C ARG A 198 -27.32 2.97 16.77
N TRP A 199 -26.40 3.68 16.12
CA TRP A 199 -25.03 3.22 15.93
C TRP A 199 -24.12 3.58 17.09
N ASP A 200 -24.55 4.43 18.04
CA ASP A 200 -23.67 5.00 19.07
C ASP A 200 -23.10 3.91 19.96
N ALA A 201 -23.90 2.89 20.29
CA ALA A 201 -23.47 1.71 21.02
C ALA A 201 -22.31 0.94 20.32
N VAL A 202 -22.28 0.96 18.98
CA VAL A 202 -21.26 0.25 18.20
C VAL A 202 -19.88 0.90 18.34
N PHE A 203 -19.82 2.22 18.48
CA PHE A 203 -18.57 2.98 18.63
C PHE A 203 -18.22 3.24 20.10
N SER A 204 -19.20 3.35 20.99
CA SER A 204 -18.96 3.58 22.43
C SER A 204 -18.42 2.35 23.18
N ALA A 205 -18.61 1.14 22.65
CA ALA A 205 -18.04 -0.09 23.23
C ALA A 205 -16.54 -0.32 22.91
N GLY A 206 -15.90 0.58 22.16
CA GLY A 206 -14.47 0.50 21.80
C GLY A 206 -13.76 1.85 21.67
N ALA A 207 -14.43 2.97 21.96
CA ALA A 207 -13.87 4.32 21.85
C ALA A 207 -12.92 4.66 23.01
N GLY A 208 -11.76 4.03 23.04
CA GLY A 208 -10.57 4.76 23.44
C GLY A 208 -10.30 5.81 22.36
N ALA A 209 -9.77 6.99 22.72
CA ALA A 209 -9.10 7.81 21.72
C ALA A 209 -8.02 6.93 21.05
N PRO A 210 -7.82 7.01 19.72
CA PRO A 210 -6.78 6.22 19.07
C PRO A 210 -5.46 6.46 19.81
N GLU A 211 -4.84 5.37 20.28
CA GLU A 211 -3.59 5.45 21.03
C GLU A 211 -2.56 6.19 20.17
N ARG A 212 -2.09 7.33 20.69
CA ARG A 212 -1.10 8.12 19.98
C ARG A 212 0.26 7.49 20.18
N LEU A 213 1.02 7.45 19.10
CA LEU A 213 2.29 6.76 19.04
C LEU A 213 3.39 7.61 19.66
N ARG A 214 4.24 6.94 20.43
CA ARG A 214 5.46 7.52 20.99
C ARG A 214 6.67 6.92 20.30
N ALA A 215 7.58 7.79 19.87
CA ALA A 215 8.88 7.34 19.38
C ALA A 215 9.76 6.93 20.57
N ASP A 216 10.50 5.83 20.45
CA ASP A 216 11.50 5.44 21.44
C ASP A 216 12.75 6.29 21.29
N LEU A 217 12.79 7.41 22.03
CA LEU A 217 13.93 8.33 22.00
C LEU A 217 15.16 7.77 22.72
N GLY A 218 15.01 6.77 23.58
CA GLY A 218 16.12 6.16 24.32
C GLY A 218 17.00 5.28 23.44
N ARG A 219 16.42 4.71 22.37
CA ARG A 219 17.15 3.88 21.39
C ARG A 219 17.97 4.71 20.40
N LEU A 220 17.62 5.98 20.16
CA LEU A 220 18.27 6.80 19.13
C LEU A 220 19.75 7.09 19.44
N ASP A 221 20.63 6.77 18.49
CA ASP A 221 22.03 7.14 18.52
C ASP A 221 22.34 8.26 17.51
N LEU A 222 22.08 9.50 17.94
CA LEU A 222 22.31 10.70 17.13
C LEU A 222 23.81 11.12 17.06
N ARG A 223 24.70 10.36 17.70
CA ARG A 223 26.15 10.59 17.66
C ARG A 223 26.79 9.95 16.43
N GLN A 224 26.16 8.92 15.87
CA GLN A 224 26.57 8.32 14.61
C GLN A 224 26.32 9.31 13.46
N ARG A 225 27.39 9.95 12.98
CA ARG A 225 27.36 11.02 11.98
C ARG A 225 28.15 10.71 10.70
N ALA A 226 28.67 9.50 10.57
CA ALA A 226 29.32 9.02 9.36
C ALA A 226 28.35 8.17 8.53
N PRO A 227 28.40 8.24 7.18
CA PRO A 227 27.70 7.30 6.31
C PRO A 227 28.08 5.84 6.63
N LEU A 228 27.13 4.92 6.47
CA LEU A 228 27.32 3.49 6.72
C LEU A 228 27.02 2.71 5.44
N PRO A 229 27.85 1.76 5.01
CA PRO A 229 27.47 0.87 3.93
C PRO A 229 26.30 0.00 4.36
N LEU A 230 25.45 -0.38 3.40
CA LEU A 230 24.21 -1.11 3.67
C LEU A 230 24.44 -2.46 4.35
N ASP A 231 25.54 -3.14 4.01
CA ASP A 231 25.93 -4.45 4.56
C ASP A 231 26.40 -4.39 6.03
N ALA A 232 26.67 -3.19 6.57
CA ALA A 232 27.02 -2.99 7.97
C ALA A 232 25.78 -2.89 8.88
N LEU A 233 24.59 -2.71 8.32
CA LEU A 233 23.33 -2.56 9.07
C LEU A 233 22.69 -3.92 9.35
N ARG A 234 22.10 -4.06 10.54
CA ARG A 234 21.28 -5.21 10.94
C ARG A 234 19.89 -4.76 11.38
N ALA A 235 18.96 -5.69 11.52
CA ALA A 235 17.58 -5.38 11.92
C ALA A 235 17.51 -4.56 13.24
N ASP A 236 18.44 -4.80 14.18
CA ASP A 236 18.53 -4.08 15.45
C ASP A 236 18.94 -2.61 15.33
N ASP A 237 19.47 -2.19 14.19
CA ASP A 237 19.79 -0.78 13.93
C ASP A 237 18.56 0.07 13.63
N ALA A 238 17.40 -0.58 13.38
CA ALA A 238 16.11 0.07 13.18
C ALA A 238 15.73 0.92 14.41
N GLY A 239 15.43 2.19 14.16
CA GLY A 239 15.09 3.16 15.21
C GLY A 239 16.28 3.55 16.09
N ARG A 240 17.48 2.99 15.86
CA ARG A 240 18.72 3.32 16.58
C ARG A 240 19.56 4.31 15.79
N VAL A 241 20.09 3.90 14.65
CA VAL A 241 20.96 4.75 13.79
C VAL A 241 20.31 5.09 12.46
N ALA A 242 19.40 4.24 11.97
CA ALA A 242 18.64 4.42 10.75
C ALA A 242 17.21 3.92 10.95
N GLY A 243 16.33 4.23 10.00
CA GLY A 243 14.98 3.74 10.02
C GLY A 243 14.90 2.24 9.68
N PRO A 244 13.71 1.65 9.81
CA PRO A 244 13.52 0.23 9.62
C PRO A 244 13.75 -0.22 8.19
N LYS A 245 13.57 0.64 7.17
CA LYS A 245 13.78 0.22 5.77
C LYS A 245 15.24 -0.11 5.51
N ALA A 246 16.13 0.81 5.89
CA ALA A 246 17.57 0.66 5.69
C ALA A 246 18.12 -0.48 6.54
N ALA A 247 17.71 -0.58 7.81
CA ALA A 247 18.13 -1.63 8.73
C ALA A 247 17.71 -3.04 8.24
N LYS A 248 16.44 -3.21 7.84
CA LYS A 248 15.93 -4.49 7.34
C LYS A 248 16.49 -4.84 5.97
N LEU A 249 16.74 -3.85 5.10
CA LEU A 249 17.38 -4.10 3.81
C LEU A 249 18.85 -4.50 3.99
N GLY A 250 19.57 -3.93 4.97
CA GLY A 250 20.92 -4.35 5.35
C GLY A 250 20.97 -5.78 5.86
N GLU A 251 20.03 -6.15 6.74
CA GLU A 251 19.82 -7.53 7.16
C GLU A 251 19.51 -8.44 5.97
N LEU A 252 18.62 -8.02 5.07
CA LEU A 252 18.25 -8.79 3.88
C LEU A 252 19.46 -9.01 2.96
N LYS A 253 20.33 -8.01 2.82
CA LYS A 253 21.60 -8.13 2.07
C LYS A 253 22.53 -9.16 2.71
N ALA A 254 22.57 -9.25 4.04
CA ALA A 254 23.39 -10.27 4.73
C ALA A 254 22.91 -11.69 4.42
N HIS A 255 21.59 -11.90 4.27
CA HIS A 255 21.00 -13.21 3.93
C HIS A 255 20.98 -13.50 2.41
N TYR A 256 20.91 -12.45 1.58
CA TYR A 256 20.80 -12.53 0.12
C TYR A 256 21.77 -11.54 -0.58
N PRO A 257 23.10 -11.73 -0.45
CA PRO A 257 24.10 -10.75 -0.87
C PRO A 257 24.06 -10.43 -2.37
N GLU A 258 23.76 -11.44 -3.20
CA GLU A 258 23.69 -11.31 -4.66
C GLU A 258 22.39 -10.69 -5.15
N ALA A 259 21.33 -10.69 -4.33
CA ALA A 259 20.01 -10.19 -4.73
C ALA A 259 19.78 -8.74 -4.28
N VAL A 260 20.49 -8.25 -3.26
CA VAL A 260 20.34 -6.88 -2.78
C VAL A 260 21.48 -6.01 -3.31
N ALA A 261 21.13 -5.01 -4.11
CA ALA A 261 22.08 -4.06 -4.67
C ALA A 261 22.86 -3.29 -3.60
N GLU A 262 24.01 -2.74 -3.97
CA GLU A 262 24.80 -1.91 -3.06
C GLU A 262 24.03 -0.70 -2.58
N GLY A 263 24.36 -0.25 -1.36
CA GLY A 263 23.72 0.90 -0.77
C GLY A 263 24.57 1.59 0.28
N LEU A 264 24.29 2.88 0.48
CA LEU A 264 24.90 3.73 1.47
C LEU A 264 23.82 4.42 2.28
N VAL A 265 23.96 4.44 3.60
CA VAL A 265 22.97 4.97 4.52
C VAL A 265 23.52 6.17 5.26
N LEU A 266 22.79 7.27 5.20
CA LEU A 266 23.07 8.48 5.99
C LEU A 266 22.24 8.38 7.27
N PRO A 267 22.88 8.20 8.44
CA PRO A 267 22.18 7.96 9.70
C PRO A 267 21.44 9.20 10.24
N PHE A 268 20.55 8.99 11.22
CA PHE A 268 19.80 10.05 11.90
C PHE A 268 20.67 11.17 12.46
N GLY A 269 21.87 10.83 12.93
CA GLY A 269 22.82 11.82 13.46
C GLY A 269 23.26 12.86 12.44
N MET A 270 23.31 12.52 11.14
CA MET A 270 23.63 13.50 10.09
C MET A 270 22.50 14.50 9.88
N PHE A 271 21.25 14.04 9.86
CA PHE A 271 20.09 14.94 9.81
C PHE A 271 20.01 15.81 11.06
N ARG A 272 20.31 15.24 12.24
CA ARG A 272 20.41 16.01 13.49
C ARG A 272 21.48 17.11 13.39
N ALA A 273 22.65 16.79 12.85
CA ALA A 273 23.73 17.76 12.68
C ALA A 273 23.35 18.90 11.71
N LEU A 274 22.53 18.61 10.69
CA LEU A 274 21.93 19.66 9.87
C LEU A 274 21.05 20.57 10.75
N LEU A 275 20.10 20.00 11.50
CA LEU A 275 19.17 20.78 12.34
C LEU A 275 19.86 21.57 13.48
N ASP A 276 21.07 21.18 13.88
CA ASP A 276 21.90 21.94 14.84
C ASP A 276 22.46 23.24 14.23
N GLN A 277 22.38 23.44 12.91
CA GLN A 277 22.80 24.68 12.26
C GLN A 277 21.87 25.87 12.58
N PRO A 278 22.37 27.12 12.54
CA PRO A 278 21.57 28.30 12.84
C PRO A 278 20.38 28.50 11.89
N MET A 279 19.21 28.78 12.46
CA MET A 279 18.02 29.16 11.70
C MET A 279 18.01 30.68 11.49
N PRO A 280 18.02 31.18 10.24
CA PRO A 280 18.10 32.60 9.94
C PRO A 280 17.02 33.43 10.64
N GLY A 281 17.44 34.53 11.27
CA GLY A 281 16.57 35.49 11.95
C GLY A 281 16.02 35.03 13.31
N THR A 282 16.47 33.89 13.85
CA THR A 282 15.97 33.37 15.14
C THR A 282 16.98 33.45 16.28
N GLY A 283 18.29 33.49 15.96
CA GLY A 283 19.36 33.40 16.96
C GLY A 283 19.52 32.03 17.62
N THR A 284 18.82 31.00 17.13
CA THR A 284 18.83 29.62 17.66
C THR A 284 19.11 28.62 16.54
N SER A 285 19.41 27.37 16.91
CA SER A 285 19.46 26.28 15.92
C SER A 285 18.07 26.02 15.30
N ALA A 286 18.02 25.45 14.10
CA ALA A 286 16.76 25.03 13.48
C ALA A 286 15.98 24.04 14.35
N PHE A 287 16.66 23.15 15.07
CA PHE A 287 16.02 22.23 16.01
C PHE A 287 15.34 22.96 17.19
N GLU A 288 16.04 23.89 17.82
CA GLU A 288 15.49 24.67 18.94
C GLU A 288 14.30 25.52 18.50
N TRP A 289 14.43 26.19 17.35
CA TRP A 289 13.34 26.95 16.74
C TRP A 289 12.13 26.05 16.45
N MET A 290 12.33 24.90 15.80
CA MET A 290 11.27 23.94 15.49
C MET A 290 10.52 23.51 16.75
N ARG A 291 11.24 23.15 17.82
CA ARG A 291 10.61 22.76 19.10
C ARG A 291 9.89 23.90 19.80
N ALA A 292 10.35 25.14 19.63
CA ALA A 292 9.65 26.30 20.16
C ALA A 292 8.33 26.55 19.39
N GLU A 293 8.34 26.40 18.06
CA GLU A 293 7.13 26.54 17.23
C GLU A 293 6.09 25.46 17.53
N TYR A 294 6.47 24.19 17.66
CA TYR A 294 5.54 23.13 18.06
C TYR A 294 4.85 23.45 19.39
N ARG A 295 5.61 23.91 20.39
CA ARG A 295 5.08 24.34 21.70
C ARG A 295 4.18 25.57 21.59
N ARG A 296 4.54 26.54 20.75
CA ARG A 296 3.73 27.75 20.51
C ARG A 296 2.40 27.37 19.87
N ILE A 297 2.43 26.59 18.80
CA ILE A 297 1.23 26.17 18.03
C ILE A 297 0.30 25.31 18.88
N ALA A 298 0.83 24.42 19.72
CA ALA A 298 0.02 23.62 20.63
C ALA A 298 -0.85 24.47 21.58
N ASN A 299 -0.39 25.67 21.94
CA ASN A 299 -1.09 26.61 22.82
C ASN A 299 -2.03 27.58 22.09
N LEU A 300 -2.14 27.51 20.75
CA LEU A 300 -3.04 28.39 19.98
C LEU A 300 -4.48 27.85 19.94
N PRO A 301 -5.47 28.75 19.76
CA PRO A 301 -6.84 28.34 19.48
C PRO A 301 -6.92 27.43 18.26
N GLU A 302 -7.82 26.44 18.27
CA GLU A 302 -7.91 25.42 17.23
C GLU A 302 -8.00 25.97 15.81
N GLY A 303 -8.80 27.01 15.59
CA GLY A 303 -8.97 27.65 14.28
C GLY A 303 -7.71 28.34 13.74
N GLN A 304 -6.70 28.59 14.57
CA GLN A 304 -5.43 29.20 14.15
C GLN A 304 -4.31 28.17 13.95
N ARG A 305 -4.41 26.99 14.58
CA ARG A 305 -3.36 25.96 14.56
C ARG A 305 -2.99 25.50 13.14
N ALA A 306 -3.97 25.36 12.25
CA ALA A 306 -3.75 24.88 10.89
C ALA A 306 -2.88 25.85 10.06
N ALA A 307 -3.23 27.14 10.05
CA ALA A 307 -2.50 28.16 9.30
C ALA A 307 -1.06 28.30 9.82
N GLU A 308 -0.88 28.34 11.13
CA GLU A 308 0.42 28.48 11.78
C GLU A 308 1.30 27.24 11.58
N SER A 309 0.69 26.04 11.60
CA SER A 309 1.39 24.79 11.26
C SER A 309 1.87 24.79 9.82
N SER A 310 1.06 25.27 8.86
CA SER A 310 1.51 25.34 7.46
C SER A 310 2.67 26.32 7.30
N ALA A 311 2.59 27.50 7.91
CA ALA A 311 3.66 28.50 7.85
C ALA A 311 4.98 27.99 8.46
N MET A 312 4.92 27.34 9.63
CA MET A 312 6.07 26.70 10.26
C MET A 312 6.68 25.62 9.34
N ARG A 313 5.83 24.73 8.81
CA ARG A 313 6.21 23.62 7.94
C ARG A 313 6.89 24.12 6.66
N GLU A 314 6.33 25.11 5.98
CA GLU A 314 6.89 25.70 4.76
C GLU A 314 8.25 26.34 5.03
N ARG A 315 8.37 27.11 6.13
CA ARG A 315 9.63 27.73 6.51
C ARG A 315 10.71 26.70 6.82
N LEU A 316 10.39 25.66 7.58
CA LEU A 316 11.34 24.60 7.93
C LEU A 316 11.77 23.80 6.69
N ARG A 317 10.79 23.40 5.86
CA ARG A 317 11.03 22.67 4.63
C ARG A 317 11.93 23.45 3.68
N GLY A 318 11.61 24.73 3.44
CA GLY A 318 12.41 25.60 2.60
C GLY A 318 13.83 25.80 3.12
N TRP A 319 14.00 25.88 4.45
CA TRP A 319 15.33 25.96 5.06
C TRP A 319 16.13 24.66 4.86
N ILE A 320 15.55 23.47 5.11
CA ILE A 320 16.25 22.19 4.89
C ILE A 320 16.67 22.05 3.41
N GLU A 321 15.79 22.40 2.48
CA GLU A 321 16.05 22.31 1.04
C GLU A 321 17.11 23.32 0.55
N SER A 322 17.33 24.43 1.26
CA SER A 322 18.25 25.52 0.88
C SER A 322 19.54 25.62 1.72
N THR A 323 19.62 24.90 2.84
CA THR A 323 20.82 24.83 3.70
C THR A 323 21.91 23.90 3.15
N ASP A 324 23.16 24.37 3.13
CA ASP A 324 24.32 23.55 2.77
C ASP A 324 24.80 22.74 4.00
N PRO A 325 24.88 21.41 3.92
CA PRO A 325 25.43 20.59 5.01
C PRO A 325 26.94 20.80 5.21
N GLY A 326 27.63 21.52 4.32
CA GLY A 326 29.00 21.99 4.47
C GLY A 326 30.06 21.13 3.76
N PRO A 327 31.31 21.63 3.66
CA PRO A 327 32.36 20.97 2.88
C PRO A 327 32.77 19.60 3.46
N ALA A 328 32.81 19.45 4.78
CA ALA A 328 33.16 18.19 5.43
C ALA A 328 32.14 17.08 5.12
N PHE A 329 30.84 17.42 5.13
CA PHE A 329 29.77 16.50 4.75
C PHE A 329 29.93 16.06 3.29
N ARG A 330 30.15 17.00 2.37
CA ARG A 330 30.28 16.72 0.94
C ARG A 330 31.51 15.83 0.65
N ALA A 331 32.63 16.08 1.32
CA ALA A 331 33.84 15.28 1.19
C ALA A 331 33.62 13.84 1.70
N GLY A 332 33.10 13.69 2.92
CA GLY A 332 32.83 12.37 3.51
C GLY A 332 31.78 11.57 2.74
N LEU A 333 30.74 12.23 2.21
CA LEU A 333 29.76 11.58 1.35
C LEU A 333 30.39 11.09 0.04
N ARG A 334 31.24 11.90 -0.60
CA ARG A 334 31.93 11.53 -1.84
C ARG A 334 32.86 10.33 -1.63
N GLU A 335 33.62 10.34 -0.54
CA GLU A 335 34.52 9.24 -0.16
C GLU A 335 33.72 7.95 0.04
N ALA A 336 32.70 7.97 0.90
CA ALA A 336 31.85 6.81 1.16
C ALA A 336 31.11 6.30 -0.10
N MET A 337 30.64 7.20 -0.96
CA MET A 337 30.06 6.82 -2.25
C MET A 337 31.08 6.14 -3.17
N THR A 338 32.32 6.63 -3.19
CA THR A 338 33.39 6.04 -4.02
C THR A 338 33.77 4.66 -3.50
N GLU A 339 33.77 4.47 -2.19
CA GLU A 339 34.04 3.17 -1.55
C GLU A 339 32.94 2.14 -1.87
N VAL A 340 31.66 2.51 -1.72
CA VAL A 340 30.52 1.59 -1.91
C VAL A 340 30.18 1.34 -3.37
N PHE A 341 30.17 2.39 -4.20
CA PHE A 341 29.70 2.29 -5.59
C PHE A 341 30.82 2.33 -6.63
N GLY A 342 32.07 2.54 -6.19
CA GLY A 342 33.21 2.74 -7.07
C GLY A 342 33.32 4.16 -7.62
N ASN A 343 34.37 4.42 -8.40
CA ASN A 343 34.60 5.71 -9.03
C ASN A 343 33.97 5.77 -10.43
N SER A 344 32.66 6.02 -10.49
CA SER A 344 31.93 6.18 -11.76
C SER A 344 31.03 7.40 -11.73
N GLU A 345 31.25 8.33 -12.66
CA GLU A 345 30.40 9.52 -12.82
C GLU A 345 28.97 9.17 -13.29
N ARG A 346 28.72 7.90 -13.63
CA ARG A 346 27.42 7.39 -14.10
C ARG A 346 26.66 6.61 -13.03
N ILE A 347 27.10 6.64 -11.77
CA ILE A 347 26.36 5.99 -10.69
C ILE A 347 24.98 6.62 -10.58
N ALA A 348 23.97 5.76 -10.69
CA ALA A 348 22.57 6.10 -10.52
C ALA A 348 22.05 5.47 -9.22
N VAL A 349 21.37 6.25 -8.39
CA VAL A 349 20.83 5.78 -7.11
C VAL A 349 19.37 6.16 -6.93
N PHE A 350 18.63 5.33 -6.21
CA PHE A 350 17.40 5.73 -5.55
C PHE A 350 17.75 6.38 -4.21
N VAL A 351 17.20 7.57 -3.97
CA VAL A 351 17.35 8.29 -2.70
C VAL A 351 16.05 8.13 -1.93
N ARG A 352 16.05 7.25 -0.92
CA ARG A 352 14.85 6.81 -0.20
C ARG A 352 14.81 7.40 1.21
N SER A 353 13.68 7.99 1.56
CA SER A 353 13.39 8.45 2.93
C SER A 353 13.06 7.26 3.83
N ASP A 354 13.63 7.29 5.03
CA ASP A 354 13.45 6.29 6.07
C ASP A 354 13.50 6.97 7.45
N THR A 355 12.52 6.72 8.32
CA THR A 355 12.37 7.48 9.57
C THR A 355 12.33 6.60 10.81
N ASN A 356 12.68 7.16 11.97
CA ASN A 356 12.63 6.46 13.26
C ASN A 356 11.22 6.04 13.72
N VAL A 357 10.18 6.42 12.98
CA VAL A 357 8.77 6.18 13.33
C VAL A 357 8.02 5.36 12.28
N GLU A 358 8.71 4.83 11.27
CA GLU A 358 8.09 4.29 10.07
C GLU A 358 7.38 2.94 10.24
N ASP A 359 7.86 2.08 11.14
CA ASP A 359 7.28 0.76 11.44
C ASP A 359 6.90 0.64 12.92
N LEU A 360 6.44 1.73 13.54
CA LEU A 360 5.87 1.64 14.88
C LEU A 360 4.56 0.83 14.82
N PRO A 361 4.25 -0.01 15.83
CA PRO A 361 2.98 -0.73 15.88
C PRO A 361 1.79 0.23 15.62
N GLY A 362 0.96 -0.06 14.63
CA GLY A 362 -0.20 0.79 14.29
C GLY A 362 0.07 2.02 13.40
N PHE A 363 1.30 2.23 12.93
CA PHE A 363 1.61 3.23 11.91
C PHE A 363 2.67 2.75 10.93
N THR A 364 2.31 2.75 9.65
CA THR A 364 3.24 2.43 8.57
C THR A 364 3.50 3.67 7.73
N GLY A 365 4.77 3.94 7.43
CA GLY A 365 5.18 5.01 6.52
C GLY A 365 4.88 4.75 5.03
N ALA A 366 4.07 3.72 4.70
CA ALA A 366 3.68 3.39 3.33
C ALA A 366 3.03 4.61 2.66
N GLY A 367 3.58 5.03 1.51
CA GLY A 367 3.16 6.23 0.80
C GLY A 367 3.55 7.57 1.46
N LEU A 368 4.00 7.62 2.71
CA LEU A 368 4.36 8.88 3.39
C LEU A 368 5.80 9.34 3.15
N ASN A 369 6.61 8.48 2.54
CA ASN A 369 8.04 8.69 2.39
C ASN A 369 8.41 9.04 0.95
N LEU A 370 9.23 10.07 0.80
CA LEU A 370 9.73 10.48 -0.50
C LEU A 370 10.81 9.49 -0.97
N THR A 371 10.67 9.04 -2.21
CA THR A 371 11.73 8.37 -2.95
C THR A 371 12.02 9.20 -4.20
N VAL A 372 13.27 9.63 -4.38
CA VAL A 372 13.73 10.23 -5.63
C VAL A 372 14.42 9.13 -6.44
N ALA A 373 13.78 8.72 -7.53
CA ALA A 373 14.23 7.59 -8.34
C ALA A 373 15.36 7.98 -9.30
N ASN A 374 16.31 7.05 -9.48
CA ASN A 374 17.33 7.08 -10.53
C ASN A 374 18.06 8.43 -10.67
N VAL A 375 18.62 8.91 -9.56
CA VAL A 375 19.38 10.16 -9.51
C VAL A 375 20.82 9.90 -9.94
N VAL A 376 21.29 10.65 -10.94
CA VAL A 376 22.62 10.51 -11.51
C VAL A 376 23.46 11.76 -11.20
N GLY A 377 24.69 11.54 -10.72
CA GLY A 377 25.65 12.60 -10.44
C GLY A 377 25.56 13.17 -9.01
N PHE A 378 26.72 13.54 -8.47
CA PHE A 378 26.88 13.91 -7.05
C PHE A 378 26.01 15.10 -6.62
N ASP A 379 25.97 16.16 -7.42
CA ASP A 379 25.21 17.37 -7.05
C ASP A 379 23.69 17.12 -7.04
N ALA A 380 23.20 16.30 -7.99
CA ALA A 380 21.81 15.88 -8.03
C ALA A 380 21.46 14.99 -6.83
N ILE A 381 22.37 14.08 -6.44
CA ILE A 381 22.23 13.24 -5.25
C ILE A 381 22.19 14.09 -3.98
N LEU A 382 23.07 15.08 -3.85
CA LEU A 382 23.07 16.02 -2.73
C LEU A 382 21.75 16.81 -2.66
N GLN A 383 21.23 17.26 -3.80
CA GLN A 383 19.92 17.92 -3.86
C GLN A 383 18.79 16.96 -3.45
N ALA A 384 18.82 15.71 -3.92
CA ALA A 384 17.83 14.70 -3.57
C ALA A 384 17.85 14.34 -2.08
N ILE A 385 19.03 14.23 -1.45
CA ILE A 385 19.19 14.03 -0.01
C ILE A 385 18.46 15.13 0.77
N ARG A 386 18.63 16.40 0.38
CA ARG A 386 17.98 17.54 1.05
C ARG A 386 16.48 17.52 0.89
N ARG A 387 15.97 17.16 -0.30
CA ARG A 387 14.53 16.96 -0.53
C ARG A 387 13.97 15.83 0.34
N VAL A 388 14.72 14.74 0.50
CA VAL A 388 14.34 13.62 1.37
C VAL A 388 14.34 14.02 2.84
N TRP A 389 15.36 14.73 3.32
CA TRP A 389 15.36 15.28 4.69
C TRP A 389 14.20 16.24 4.96
N ALA A 390 13.73 16.94 3.93
CA ALA A 390 12.60 17.86 4.04
C ALA A 390 11.24 17.14 3.92
N SER A 391 11.20 15.88 3.49
CA SER A 391 9.96 15.16 3.17
C SER A 391 9.01 14.91 4.36
N PRO A 392 9.45 14.75 5.62
CA PRO A 392 8.52 14.65 6.74
C PRO A 392 7.64 15.88 6.93
N PHE A 393 8.10 17.04 6.44
CA PHE A 393 7.40 18.32 6.45
C PHE A 393 6.62 18.58 5.14
N ALA A 394 6.43 17.56 4.30
CA ALA A 394 5.39 17.61 3.28
C ALA A 394 4.02 17.60 3.97
N GLU A 395 3.03 18.31 3.41
CA GLU A 395 1.71 18.51 4.04
C GLU A 395 1.06 17.19 4.48
N ARG A 396 1.00 16.19 3.57
CA ARG A 396 0.44 14.87 3.86
C ARG A 396 1.18 14.15 4.98
N ALA A 397 2.51 14.10 4.90
CA ALA A 397 3.35 13.39 5.86
C ALA A 397 3.32 14.05 7.25
N PHE A 398 3.23 15.38 7.28
CA PHE A 398 3.09 16.16 8.50
C PHE A 398 1.70 15.94 9.14
N ALA A 399 0.63 16.04 8.36
CA ALA A 399 -0.75 15.86 8.86
C ALA A 399 -0.96 14.49 9.51
N TRP A 400 -0.47 13.42 8.87
CA TRP A 400 -0.53 12.06 9.43
C TRP A 400 0.18 11.95 10.78
N ARG A 401 1.36 12.59 10.94
CA ARG A 401 2.11 12.58 12.19
C ARG A 401 1.43 13.41 13.28
N GLN A 402 0.90 14.59 12.95
CA GLN A 402 0.13 15.40 13.91
C GLN A 402 -1.09 14.66 14.45
N MET A 403 -1.73 13.84 13.61
CA MET A 403 -2.91 13.06 13.99
C MET A 403 -2.55 11.84 14.85
N ARG A 404 -1.44 11.16 14.56
CA ARG A 404 -1.12 9.85 15.13
C ARG A 404 -0.04 9.83 16.21
N MET A 405 0.79 10.87 16.33
CA MET A 405 1.91 10.89 17.26
C MET A 405 1.64 11.81 18.46
N GLU A 406 2.25 11.47 19.60
CA GLU A 406 2.30 12.38 20.76
C GLU A 406 3.41 13.43 20.60
N ASP A 407 4.58 13.01 20.09
CA ASP A 407 5.79 13.83 20.00
C ASP A 407 6.26 14.00 18.53
N PRO A 408 5.46 14.67 17.67
CA PRO A 408 5.77 14.80 16.24
C PRO A 408 7.03 15.62 15.94
N GLU A 409 7.57 16.36 16.91
CA GLU A 409 8.86 17.07 16.77
C GLU A 409 10.09 16.16 16.81
N HIS A 410 9.94 14.90 17.24
CA HIS A 410 11.04 13.95 17.43
C HIS A 410 11.15 12.92 16.28
N VAL A 411 11.00 13.42 15.06
CA VAL A 411 11.14 12.65 13.83
C VAL A 411 12.51 12.91 13.22
N TYR A 412 13.31 11.85 13.11
CA TYR A 412 14.63 11.87 12.50
C TYR A 412 14.61 11.05 11.21
N VAL A 413 15.26 11.59 10.19
CA VAL A 413 15.31 11.01 8.84
C VAL A 413 16.71 10.46 8.59
N SER A 414 16.77 9.17 8.29
CA SER A 414 17.92 8.56 7.61
C SER A 414 17.66 8.54 6.10
N VAL A 415 18.72 8.55 5.31
CA VAL A 415 18.62 8.48 3.85
C VAL A 415 19.31 7.22 3.36
N LEU A 416 18.57 6.38 2.65
CA LEU A 416 19.14 5.23 1.93
C LEU A 416 19.42 5.65 0.49
N LEU A 417 20.70 5.67 0.11
CA LEU A 417 21.15 5.71 -1.27
C LEU A 417 21.31 4.27 -1.74
N GLN A 418 20.40 3.78 -2.57
CA GLN A 418 20.45 2.42 -3.10
C GLN A 418 20.80 2.47 -4.58
N GLN A 419 21.76 1.66 -5.04
CA GLN A 419 22.11 1.58 -6.45
C GLN A 419 20.86 1.25 -7.29
N ALA A 420 20.65 2.03 -8.36
CA ALA A 420 19.53 1.82 -9.25
C ALA A 420 19.72 0.53 -10.06
N VAL A 421 18.72 -0.34 -10.02
CA VAL A 421 18.67 -1.56 -10.82
C VAL A 421 17.58 -1.39 -11.89
N PRO A 422 17.93 -1.35 -13.19
CA PRO A 422 16.98 -1.12 -14.27
C PRO A 422 16.22 -2.41 -14.60
N VAL A 423 15.47 -2.94 -13.63
CA VAL A 423 14.71 -4.18 -13.79
C VAL A 423 13.68 -4.10 -14.90
N GLU A 424 13.53 -5.20 -15.63
CA GLU A 424 12.55 -5.35 -16.70
C GLU A 424 11.15 -5.56 -16.13
N LYS A 425 11.06 -6.06 -14.90
CA LYS A 425 9.84 -6.41 -14.18
C LYS A 425 10.05 -6.16 -12.70
N SER A 426 9.01 -5.76 -11.99
CA SER A 426 9.05 -5.59 -10.54
C SER A 426 7.71 -5.89 -9.91
N GLY A 427 7.75 -6.25 -8.64
CA GLY A 427 6.58 -6.73 -7.94
C GLY A 427 6.69 -6.66 -6.44
N VAL A 428 5.61 -7.11 -5.82
CA VAL A 428 5.45 -7.29 -4.38
C VAL A 428 5.05 -8.74 -4.13
N MET A 429 5.68 -9.38 -3.15
CA MET A 429 5.28 -10.70 -2.65
C MET A 429 4.88 -10.58 -1.19
N LEU A 430 3.69 -11.09 -0.87
CA LEU A 430 3.28 -11.40 0.50
C LEU A 430 3.50 -12.88 0.77
N THR A 431 4.19 -13.24 1.87
CA THR A 431 4.33 -14.65 2.31
C THR A 431 3.07 -15.18 3.04
N MET A 432 1.91 -14.74 2.59
CA MET A 432 0.58 -15.21 2.98
C MET A 432 -0.38 -14.95 1.81
N ASP A 433 -1.54 -15.61 1.79
CA ASP A 433 -2.62 -15.21 0.90
C ASP A 433 -3.22 -13.88 1.35
N ALA A 434 -3.19 -12.85 0.49
CA ALA A 434 -3.68 -11.51 0.79
C ALA A 434 -5.18 -11.48 1.15
N GLU A 435 -5.98 -12.39 0.59
CA GLU A 435 -7.44 -12.40 0.79
C GLU A 435 -7.87 -13.16 2.04
N SER A 436 -7.37 -14.38 2.25
CA SER A 436 -7.75 -15.21 3.39
C SER A 436 -6.85 -15.01 4.61
N GLY A 437 -5.61 -14.56 4.42
CA GLY A 437 -4.57 -14.53 5.45
C GLY A 437 -3.94 -15.89 5.73
N ASP A 438 -4.10 -16.87 4.85
CA ASP A 438 -3.47 -18.20 4.99
C ASP A 438 -1.95 -18.11 4.82
N MET A 439 -1.21 -18.52 5.86
CA MET A 439 0.25 -18.53 5.91
C MET A 439 0.85 -19.70 5.12
N GLY A 440 0.05 -20.67 4.68
CA GLY A 440 0.47 -21.77 3.80
C GLY A 440 0.51 -21.38 2.31
N GLN A 441 0.27 -20.12 1.98
CA GLN A 441 0.20 -19.60 0.62
C GLN A 441 0.99 -18.30 0.51
N PHE A 442 1.28 -17.86 -0.71
CA PHE A 442 1.83 -16.53 -0.97
C PHE A 442 1.12 -15.85 -2.13
N THR A 443 0.99 -14.53 -2.04
CA THR A 443 0.43 -13.68 -3.09
C THR A 443 1.54 -12.87 -3.73
N VAL A 444 1.60 -12.86 -5.06
CA VAL A 444 2.56 -12.08 -5.84
C VAL A 444 1.81 -11.14 -6.74
N ALA A 445 2.16 -9.86 -6.74
CA ALA A 445 1.71 -8.87 -7.73
C ALA A 445 2.92 -8.37 -8.51
N VAL A 446 2.85 -8.34 -9.85
CA VAL A 446 3.98 -8.01 -10.72
C VAL A 446 3.55 -7.17 -11.92
N SER A 447 4.39 -6.20 -12.27
CA SER A 447 4.23 -5.34 -13.44
C SER A 447 5.54 -5.26 -14.22
N GLU A 448 5.45 -4.89 -15.49
CA GLU A 448 6.63 -4.55 -16.28
C GLU A 448 7.27 -3.24 -15.79
N GLY A 449 8.60 -3.17 -15.92
CA GLY A 449 9.41 -2.03 -15.50
C GLY A 449 9.53 -1.90 -13.98
N VAL A 450 9.89 -0.71 -13.51
CA VAL A 450 10.27 -0.44 -12.12
C VAL A 450 9.10 0.06 -11.27
N GLY A 451 8.87 -0.61 -10.14
CA GLY A 451 7.90 -0.31 -9.08
C GLY A 451 6.42 -0.29 -9.47
N GLY A 452 6.03 -0.72 -10.67
CA GLY A 452 4.67 -0.53 -11.19
C GLY A 452 3.59 -1.09 -10.26
N ALA A 453 3.78 -2.33 -9.79
CA ALA A 453 2.86 -2.99 -8.85
C ALA A 453 2.77 -2.24 -7.52
N VAL A 454 3.90 -1.86 -6.93
CA VAL A 454 3.98 -1.09 -5.67
C VAL A 454 3.17 0.22 -5.76
N SER A 455 3.22 0.83 -6.94
CA SER A 455 2.53 2.07 -7.31
C SER A 455 1.02 1.94 -7.55
N GLY A 456 0.46 0.74 -7.45
CA GLY A 456 -0.97 0.50 -7.68
C GLY A 456 -1.38 0.40 -9.15
N GLU A 457 -0.41 0.36 -10.07
CA GLU A 457 -0.70 0.06 -11.48
C GLU A 457 -1.33 -1.33 -11.60
N GLY A 458 -2.22 -1.53 -12.58
CA GLY A 458 -2.89 -2.81 -12.81
C GLY A 458 -1.88 -3.93 -13.08
N ALA A 459 -1.53 -4.67 -12.03
CA ALA A 459 -0.52 -5.71 -12.01
C ALA A 459 -1.11 -7.09 -12.32
N GLU A 460 -0.26 -8.00 -12.78
CA GLU A 460 -0.55 -9.42 -12.82
C GLU A 460 -0.43 -9.97 -11.40
N GLU A 461 -1.46 -10.63 -10.90
CA GLU A 461 -1.50 -11.16 -9.53
C GLU A 461 -1.64 -12.67 -9.53
N TRP A 462 -0.85 -13.34 -8.69
CA TRP A 462 -0.83 -14.79 -8.53
C TRP A 462 -1.02 -15.15 -7.06
N ARG A 463 -1.77 -16.22 -6.81
CA ARG A 463 -1.75 -16.97 -5.55
C ARG A 463 -0.99 -18.26 -5.77
N VAL A 464 -0.13 -18.60 -4.85
CA VAL A 464 0.65 -19.83 -4.90
C VAL A 464 0.52 -20.58 -3.59
N ASP A 465 0.29 -21.89 -3.68
CA ASP A 465 0.29 -22.78 -2.52
C ASP A 465 1.72 -23.22 -2.20
N ALA A 466 2.16 -23.01 -0.96
CA ALA A 466 3.56 -23.23 -0.57
C ALA A 466 3.93 -24.72 -0.57
N ALA A 467 2.98 -25.59 -0.23
CA ALA A 467 3.21 -27.03 -0.10
C ALA A 467 3.14 -27.75 -1.45
N THR A 468 2.15 -27.41 -2.28
CA THR A 468 1.88 -28.12 -3.55
C THR A 468 2.50 -27.42 -4.76
N GLY A 469 2.80 -26.12 -4.66
CA GLY A 469 3.23 -25.31 -5.78
C GLY A 469 2.11 -25.02 -6.80
N GLU A 470 0.84 -25.29 -6.48
CA GLU A 470 -0.29 -24.88 -7.32
C GLU A 470 -0.30 -23.36 -7.46
N VAL A 471 -0.45 -22.87 -8.69
CA VAL A 471 -0.51 -21.44 -9.00
C VAL A 471 -1.85 -21.08 -9.61
N ARG A 472 -2.46 -20.02 -9.08
CA ARG A 472 -3.72 -19.46 -9.55
C ARG A 472 -3.55 -17.99 -9.90
N LEU A 473 -3.99 -17.62 -11.09
CA LEU A 473 -4.07 -16.22 -11.51
C LEU A 473 -5.23 -15.53 -10.78
N LEU A 474 -4.96 -14.41 -10.12
CA LEU A 474 -5.95 -13.56 -9.43
C LEU A 474 -6.29 -12.29 -10.22
N ALA A 475 -5.33 -11.77 -10.99
CA ALA A 475 -5.51 -10.62 -11.87
C ALA A 475 -4.55 -10.68 -13.05
N GLU A 476 -4.99 -10.24 -14.23
CA GLU A 476 -4.11 -9.99 -15.37
C GLU A 476 -3.51 -8.59 -15.27
N ALA A 477 -2.27 -8.42 -15.75
CA ALA A 477 -1.69 -7.09 -15.90
C ALA A 477 -2.52 -6.28 -16.90
N SER A 478 -2.87 -5.06 -16.54
CA SER A 478 -3.66 -4.17 -17.39
C SER A 478 -3.09 -2.75 -17.48
N SER A 479 -1.89 -2.53 -16.94
CA SER A 479 -1.19 -1.27 -17.14
C SER A 479 -0.74 -1.15 -18.60
N THR A 480 -1.10 -0.06 -19.27
CA THR A 480 -0.70 0.21 -20.67
C THR A 480 0.74 0.71 -20.80
N THR A 481 1.38 1.07 -19.68
CA THR A 481 2.74 1.60 -19.66
C THR A 481 3.58 0.96 -18.55
N ARG A 482 4.89 0.90 -18.76
CA ARG A 482 5.91 0.51 -17.79
C ARG A 482 6.85 1.66 -17.53
N ARG A 483 7.46 1.66 -16.34
CA ARG A 483 8.46 2.64 -15.94
C ARG A 483 9.87 2.11 -16.21
N VAL A 484 10.70 2.90 -16.89
CA VAL A 484 12.09 2.56 -17.19
C VAL A 484 13.04 3.61 -16.62
N LEU A 485 14.28 3.19 -16.37
CA LEU A 485 15.33 4.06 -15.82
C LEU A 485 16.30 4.46 -16.94
N PRO A 486 16.16 5.67 -17.54
CA PRO A 486 17.10 6.15 -18.53
C PRO A 486 18.48 6.42 -17.91
N ALA A 487 19.53 6.31 -18.73
CA ALA A 487 20.91 6.56 -18.31
C ALA A 487 21.17 8.02 -17.91
N SER A 488 20.35 8.97 -18.36
CA SER A 488 20.39 10.39 -17.98
C SER A 488 19.84 10.67 -16.57
N GLY A 489 19.22 9.67 -15.93
CA GLY A 489 18.52 9.82 -14.67
C GLY A 489 17.03 10.13 -14.83
N GLY A 490 16.28 9.97 -13.74
CA GLY A 490 14.82 10.09 -13.69
C GLY A 490 14.10 8.81 -14.11
N VAL A 491 12.81 8.92 -14.41
CA VAL A 491 11.95 7.78 -14.79
C VAL A 491 11.15 8.16 -16.02
N GLU A 492 11.14 7.27 -17.02
CA GLU A 492 10.35 7.43 -18.24
C GLU A 492 9.25 6.38 -18.29
N ARG A 493 8.13 6.70 -18.95
CA ARG A 493 7.05 5.75 -19.24
C ARG A 493 7.19 5.26 -20.68
N MET A 494 7.20 3.95 -20.86
CA MET A 494 7.18 3.29 -22.16
C MET A 494 5.95 2.38 -22.26
N PRO A 495 5.47 2.05 -23.47
CA PRO A 495 4.46 1.00 -23.62
C PRO A 495 4.95 -0.33 -23.04
N VAL A 496 4.03 -1.11 -22.45
CA VAL A 496 4.32 -2.49 -22.04
C VAL A 496 4.46 -3.42 -23.25
N SER A 497 5.03 -4.61 -23.03
CA SER A 497 5.04 -5.69 -24.01
C SER A 497 3.71 -6.47 -24.00
N ALA A 498 3.50 -7.34 -24.99
CA ALA A 498 2.31 -8.18 -25.05
C ALA A 498 2.56 -9.53 -24.35
N GLY A 499 1.58 -10.03 -23.60
CA GLY A 499 1.60 -11.35 -22.96
C GLY A 499 1.74 -11.28 -21.42
N GLY A 500 1.89 -12.45 -20.80
CA GLY A 500 2.06 -12.56 -19.34
C GLY A 500 3.37 -11.93 -18.88
N VAL A 501 3.37 -11.38 -17.66
CA VAL A 501 4.50 -10.60 -17.14
C VAL A 501 5.64 -11.53 -16.75
N LEU A 502 5.38 -12.58 -15.95
CA LEU A 502 6.43 -13.49 -15.48
C LEU A 502 6.70 -14.65 -16.44
N LYS A 503 7.99 -14.99 -16.60
CA LYS A 503 8.43 -16.23 -17.24
C LYS A 503 8.37 -17.40 -16.23
N PRO A 504 8.22 -18.66 -16.68
CA PRO A 504 8.17 -19.82 -15.77
C PRO A 504 9.34 -19.90 -14.78
N ALA A 505 10.58 -19.64 -15.24
CA ALA A 505 11.76 -19.67 -14.37
C ALA A 505 11.77 -18.55 -13.30
N GLU A 506 11.18 -17.39 -13.60
CA GLU A 506 11.04 -16.27 -12.66
C GLU A 506 9.97 -16.60 -11.60
N LEU A 507 8.85 -17.21 -12.02
CA LEU A 507 7.84 -17.72 -11.11
C LEU A 507 8.43 -18.77 -10.14
N ASP A 508 9.23 -19.72 -10.65
CA ASP A 508 9.92 -20.70 -9.81
C ASP A 508 10.91 -20.06 -8.82
N ALA A 509 11.57 -18.96 -9.22
CA ALA A 509 12.44 -18.21 -8.32
C ALA A 509 11.65 -17.56 -7.17
N LEU A 510 10.47 -16.98 -7.46
CA LEU A 510 9.57 -16.44 -6.43
C LEU A 510 9.01 -17.53 -5.53
N ARG A 511 8.71 -18.72 -6.07
CA ARG A 511 8.28 -19.87 -5.26
C ARG A 511 9.34 -20.29 -4.24
N ARG A 512 10.60 -20.39 -4.69
CA ARG A 512 11.72 -20.69 -3.77
C ARG A 512 11.88 -19.59 -2.72
N LEU A 513 11.81 -18.32 -3.13
CA LEU A 513 11.88 -17.20 -2.20
C LEU A 513 10.77 -17.29 -1.15
N GLY A 514 9.51 -17.50 -1.55
CA GLY A 514 8.35 -17.58 -0.65
C GLY A 514 8.48 -18.69 0.40
N ASN A 515 9.09 -19.83 0.04
CA ASN A 515 9.30 -20.94 0.95
C ASN A 515 10.53 -20.74 1.87
N GLU A 516 11.63 -20.19 1.35
CA GLU A 516 12.88 -20.04 2.11
C GLU A 516 12.89 -18.80 3.01
N LEU A 517 12.19 -17.73 2.62
CA LEU A 517 12.25 -16.44 3.30
C LEU A 517 11.79 -16.49 4.78
N PRO A 518 10.66 -17.14 5.15
CA PRO A 518 10.24 -17.21 6.54
C PRO A 518 11.24 -17.93 7.46
N GLU A 519 12.02 -18.85 6.91
CA GLU A 519 13.06 -19.59 7.64
C GLU A 519 14.35 -18.77 7.78
N ARG A 520 14.78 -18.10 6.71
CA ARG A 520 16.02 -17.30 6.69
C ARG A 520 15.88 -15.93 7.35
N PHE A 521 14.70 -15.33 7.25
CA PHE A 521 14.37 -14.01 7.78
C PHE A 521 13.05 -14.09 8.57
N PRO A 522 13.06 -14.69 9.77
CA PRO A 522 11.85 -14.81 10.58
C PRO A 522 11.39 -13.44 11.07
N LEU A 523 10.17 -13.05 10.69
CA LEU A 523 9.50 -11.86 11.21
C LEU A 523 8.52 -12.25 12.30
N GLN A 524 8.54 -11.53 13.42
CA GLN A 524 7.69 -11.80 14.57
C GLN A 524 7.05 -10.52 15.10
N ASP A 525 5.87 -10.68 15.72
CA ASP A 525 5.24 -9.60 16.49
C ASP A 525 5.85 -9.48 17.91
N GLU A 526 5.36 -8.51 18.68
CA GLU A 526 5.79 -8.29 20.08
C GLU A 526 5.54 -9.48 21.00
N GLN A 527 4.67 -10.42 20.60
CA GLN A 527 4.33 -11.64 21.33
C GLN A 527 5.09 -12.87 20.80
N GLY A 528 6.04 -12.67 19.87
CA GLY A 528 6.83 -13.74 19.26
C GLY A 528 6.07 -14.59 18.25
N GLN A 529 4.87 -14.19 17.81
CA GLN A 529 4.12 -14.90 16.78
C GLN A 529 4.64 -14.57 15.38
N PRO A 530 4.68 -15.52 14.45
CA PRO A 530 5.17 -15.30 13.10
C PRO A 530 4.29 -14.29 12.35
N LEU A 531 4.95 -13.39 11.62
CA LEU A 531 4.32 -12.41 10.73
C LEU A 531 4.66 -12.74 9.28
N ALA A 532 3.71 -12.46 8.38
CA ALA A 532 3.99 -12.50 6.95
C ALA A 532 4.95 -11.38 6.56
N ALA A 533 5.76 -11.61 5.53
CA ALA A 533 6.64 -10.60 4.94
C ALA A 533 5.98 -9.97 3.71
N ASP A 534 6.05 -8.65 3.61
CA ASP A 534 5.87 -7.84 2.41
C ASP A 534 7.25 -7.58 1.78
N VAL A 535 7.47 -8.11 0.58
CA VAL A 535 8.77 -8.09 -0.11
C VAL A 535 8.64 -7.41 -1.45
N GLU A 536 9.38 -6.32 -1.65
CA GLU A 536 9.52 -5.67 -2.95
C GLU A 536 10.68 -6.30 -3.72
N PHE A 537 10.43 -6.72 -4.96
CA PHE A 537 11.42 -7.40 -5.80
C PHE A 537 11.40 -6.93 -7.26
N GLY A 538 12.37 -7.36 -8.04
CA GLY A 538 12.34 -7.27 -9.49
C GLY A 538 13.25 -8.27 -10.19
N PHE A 539 13.18 -8.28 -11.51
CA PHE A 539 13.98 -9.16 -12.36
C PHE A 539 14.79 -8.36 -13.38
N LEU A 540 16.09 -8.64 -13.44
CA LEU A 540 16.99 -8.15 -14.47
C LEU A 540 17.68 -9.34 -15.13
N ASP A 541 17.43 -9.57 -16.42
CA ASP A 541 17.96 -10.70 -17.17
C ASP A 541 17.60 -12.05 -16.49
N GLY A 542 16.39 -12.15 -15.93
CA GLY A 542 15.90 -13.32 -15.20
C GLY A 542 16.52 -13.53 -13.80
N ARG A 543 17.40 -12.63 -13.34
CA ARG A 543 17.95 -12.66 -11.97
C ARG A 543 17.08 -11.84 -11.02
N LEU A 544 16.76 -12.42 -9.87
CA LEU A 544 15.98 -11.79 -8.82
C LEU A 544 16.81 -10.70 -8.13
N ALA A 545 16.23 -9.51 -8.00
CA ALA A 545 16.70 -8.42 -7.18
C ALA A 545 15.68 -8.15 -6.06
N LEU A 546 16.14 -7.88 -4.86
CA LEU A 546 15.32 -7.57 -3.68
C LEU A 546 15.54 -6.11 -3.28
N PHE A 547 14.44 -5.38 -3.10
CA PHE A 547 14.46 -3.94 -2.87
C PHE A 547 14.02 -3.53 -1.48
N GLN A 548 13.17 -4.33 -0.83
CA GLN A 548 12.67 -4.06 0.51
C GLN A 548 12.06 -5.32 1.12
N ILE A 549 12.10 -5.41 2.45
CA ILE A 549 11.31 -6.35 3.23
C ILE A 549 10.68 -5.64 4.43
N ARG A 550 9.41 -5.93 4.71
CA ARG A 550 8.65 -5.40 5.85
C ARG A 550 7.76 -6.49 6.45
N PRO A 551 7.46 -6.45 7.76
CA PRO A 551 6.37 -7.23 8.31
C PRO A 551 5.04 -6.71 7.77
N PHE A 552 4.21 -7.61 7.26
CA PHE A 552 2.83 -7.33 6.89
C PHE A 552 1.93 -7.52 8.12
N GLN A 553 1.19 -6.49 8.51
CA GLN A 553 0.35 -6.51 9.70
C GLN A 553 -1.04 -5.95 9.42
N GLN A 554 -2.06 -6.79 9.41
CA GLN A 554 -3.43 -6.31 9.31
C GLN A 554 -3.93 -5.76 10.65
N SER A 555 -4.86 -4.79 10.60
CA SER A 555 -5.45 -4.20 11.80
C SER A 555 -6.09 -5.26 12.70
N ARG A 556 -5.48 -5.47 13.87
CA ARG A 556 -6.03 -6.36 14.92
C ARG A 556 -7.37 -5.86 15.42
N GLU A 557 -7.51 -4.54 15.54
CA GLU A 557 -8.75 -3.89 15.97
C GLU A 557 -9.89 -4.22 15.00
N ALA A 558 -9.68 -4.05 13.70
CA ALA A 558 -10.69 -4.37 12.70
C ALA A 558 -11.02 -5.88 12.68
N ARG A 559 -9.99 -6.75 12.72
CA ARG A 559 -10.22 -8.21 12.67
C ARG A 559 -10.84 -8.78 13.95
N ARG A 560 -10.61 -8.15 15.11
CA ARG A 560 -11.16 -8.58 16.41
C ARG A 560 -12.36 -7.74 16.85
N ASN A 561 -12.81 -6.81 16.02
CA ASN A 561 -13.96 -5.96 16.34
C ASN A 561 -15.21 -6.83 16.53
N ARG A 562 -15.79 -6.78 17.74
CA ARG A 562 -16.93 -7.63 18.11
C ARG A 562 -18.13 -7.44 17.18
N PHE A 563 -18.43 -6.20 16.79
CA PHE A 563 -19.54 -5.92 15.87
C PHE A 563 -19.29 -6.54 14.49
N LEU A 564 -18.08 -6.38 13.94
CA LEU A 564 -17.72 -6.98 12.65
C LEU A 564 -17.74 -8.52 12.72
N LEU A 565 -17.30 -9.12 13.81
CA LEU A 565 -17.38 -10.58 14.00
C LEU A 565 -18.81 -11.08 14.13
N GLU A 566 -19.72 -10.33 14.77
CA GLU A 566 -21.14 -10.68 14.84
C GLU A 566 -21.81 -10.61 13.46
N LEU A 567 -21.40 -9.68 12.59
CA LEU A 567 -21.88 -9.63 11.20
C LEU A 567 -21.59 -10.92 10.41
N ASP A 568 -20.50 -11.62 10.76
CA ASP A 568 -20.05 -12.88 10.15
C ASP A 568 -20.54 -14.14 10.87
N ARG A 569 -21.26 -14.01 11.98
CA ARG A 569 -21.71 -15.17 12.76
C ARG A 569 -22.49 -16.19 11.92
N PRO A 570 -23.45 -15.81 11.04
CA PRO A 570 -24.17 -16.78 10.20
C PRO A 570 -23.26 -17.55 9.25
N LEU A 571 -22.22 -16.88 8.72
CA LEU A 571 -21.24 -17.52 7.83
C LEU A 571 -20.47 -18.61 8.58
N ARG A 572 -19.92 -18.30 9.76
CA ARG A 572 -19.08 -19.24 10.52
C ARG A 572 -19.87 -20.47 10.98
N GLU A 573 -21.14 -20.30 11.31
CA GLU A 573 -22.02 -21.41 11.72
C GLU A 573 -22.32 -22.37 10.56
N ARG A 574 -22.22 -21.91 9.30
CA ARG A 574 -22.64 -22.68 8.11
C ARG A 574 -21.50 -23.03 7.15
N GLU A 575 -20.29 -22.53 7.35
CA GLU A 575 -19.18 -22.68 6.42
C GLU A 575 -18.82 -24.15 6.12
N GLY A 576 -18.94 -25.02 7.13
CA GLY A 576 -18.74 -26.46 7.01
C GLY A 576 -19.93 -27.26 6.48
N ALA A 577 -21.07 -26.62 6.21
CA ALA A 577 -22.24 -27.30 5.64
C ALA A 577 -21.91 -27.82 4.24
N MET A 578 -22.33 -29.05 3.95
CA MET A 578 -22.19 -29.64 2.62
C MET A 578 -23.32 -29.16 1.72
N ILE A 579 -22.97 -28.78 0.49
CA ILE A 579 -23.89 -28.44 -0.60
C ILE A 579 -23.84 -29.58 -1.60
N ASP A 580 -24.99 -30.13 -1.96
CA ASP A 580 -25.11 -31.05 -3.11
C ASP A 580 -25.22 -30.21 -4.38
N LEU A 581 -24.28 -30.38 -5.31
CA LEU A 581 -24.24 -29.60 -6.55
C LEU A 581 -25.16 -30.19 -7.64
N ARG A 582 -25.80 -31.34 -7.38
CA ARG A 582 -26.79 -31.97 -8.28
C ARG A 582 -28.21 -31.52 -7.98
N GLU A 583 -28.44 -31.02 -6.77
CA GLU A 583 -29.65 -30.30 -6.48
C GLU A 583 -29.55 -28.96 -7.25
N SER A 584 -30.44 -28.78 -8.24
CA SER A 584 -30.63 -27.47 -8.84
C SER A 584 -30.96 -26.48 -7.72
N PRO A 585 -30.48 -25.23 -7.80
CA PRO A 585 -30.94 -24.17 -6.91
C PRO A 585 -32.47 -24.14 -6.77
#